data_AF-A0A955WRE1-F1
#
_entry.id   AF-A0A955WRE1-F1
#
_cell.length_a   1.000
_cell.length_b   1.000
_cell.length_c   1.000
_cell.angle_alpha   90.00
_cell.angle_beta   90.00
_cell.angle_gamma   90.00
#
_symmetry.space_group_name_H-M   'P 1'
#
loop_
_entity.id
_entity.type
_entity.pdbx_description
1 polymer ?
#
loop_
_entity_poly.entity_id
_entity_poly.type
_entity_poly.pdbx_seq_one_letter_code
_entity_poly.pdbx_strand_id
1 'polypeptide(L)'
;MGLYLAENFAYAEERRPGGRPAVLHDGFERLYAELLTMQGDEALTRAFASRFDLAGLNAAAFPGAQLEASGFDLAGQAGYELRSLYQAAQTYQLALDRFYALSPTIWAALQAGQGGFITPATVTWYFDRLVRASTQKTRAWAEIAQRYQRFNRPELARSVARRAYTAGYLESVVMARMMLQVVDVVAVEDRAQIRAIMEAAQGRSRVALSELRTVFGQLSEARTVFGLAPDYVPMPALDGADFRQSNAFEAVLRRA
;
A
#
# COMPACT_ATOMS: atom_id res chain seq x y z
N MET A 1 33.83 -0.58 -16.33
CA MET A 1 32.53 -1.19 -15.95
C MET A 1 32.27 -1.10 -14.45
N GLY A 2 33.24 -1.36 -13.56
CA GLY A 2 33.07 -1.21 -12.10
C GLY A 2 32.78 0.22 -11.61
N LEU A 3 33.35 1.25 -12.26
CA LEU A 3 33.12 2.67 -11.91
C LEU A 3 31.66 3.12 -12.16
N TYR A 4 31.06 2.70 -13.27
CA TYR A 4 29.65 2.98 -13.61
C TYR A 4 28.67 2.29 -12.65
N LEU A 5 28.99 1.07 -12.18
CA LEU A 5 28.17 0.37 -11.18
C LEU A 5 28.34 0.99 -9.79
N ALA A 6 29.53 1.47 -9.46
CA ALA A 6 29.73 2.27 -8.25
C ALA A 6 28.95 3.58 -8.32
N GLU A 7 28.94 4.33 -9.43
CA GLU A 7 28.14 5.56 -9.53
C GLU A 7 26.61 5.32 -9.48
N ASN A 8 26.12 4.22 -10.06
CA ASN A 8 24.69 3.91 -10.05
C ASN A 8 24.17 3.39 -8.70
N PHE A 9 25.03 2.82 -7.86
CA PHE A 9 24.61 2.28 -6.56
C PHE A 9 25.16 3.05 -5.39
N ALA A 10 26.39 3.58 -5.45
CA ALA A 10 27.10 4.05 -4.26
C ALA A 10 26.48 5.31 -3.67
N TYR A 11 26.29 5.23 -2.35
CA TYR A 11 26.33 6.38 -1.47
C TYR A 11 27.78 6.88 -1.37
N ALA A 12 28.03 8.15 -1.72
CA ALA A 12 29.31 8.80 -1.45
C ALA A 12 29.12 10.10 -0.67
N GLU A 13 29.92 10.26 0.38
CA GLU A 13 29.94 11.46 1.22
C GLU A 13 31.21 12.26 0.93
N GLU A 14 31.07 13.39 0.26
CA GLU A 14 32.17 14.31 -0.01
C GLU A 14 32.29 15.31 1.16
N ARG A 15 33.27 15.10 2.03
CA ARG A 15 33.59 16.05 3.10
C ARG A 15 34.24 17.29 2.50
N ARG A 16 33.55 18.42 2.60
CA ARG A 16 34.07 19.71 2.15
C ARG A 16 34.93 20.37 3.23
N PRO A 17 36.10 20.93 2.87
CA PRO A 17 36.94 21.64 3.83
C PRO A 17 36.21 22.88 4.37
N GLY A 18 36.53 23.26 5.62
CA GLY A 18 36.03 24.49 6.25
C GLY A 18 34.70 24.37 6.99
N GLY A 19 34.36 23.20 7.54
CA GLY A 19 33.15 23.01 8.37
C GLY A 19 31.83 23.08 7.60
N ARG A 20 31.90 22.98 6.26
CA ARG A 20 30.71 22.91 5.41
C ARG A 20 30.08 21.51 5.53
N PRO A 21 28.74 21.41 5.46
CA PRO A 21 28.08 20.11 5.45
C PRO A 21 28.60 19.27 4.27
N ALA A 22 28.80 17.98 4.51
CA ALA A 22 29.22 17.05 3.49
C ALA A 22 28.17 16.98 2.37
N VAL A 23 28.63 16.81 1.13
CA VAL A 23 27.72 16.57 0.00
C VAL A 23 27.47 15.09 -0.10
N LEU A 24 26.19 14.72 -0.08
CA LEU A 24 25.75 13.36 -0.32
C LEU A 24 25.49 13.18 -1.81
N HIS A 25 26.19 12.22 -2.41
CA HIS A 25 25.93 11.75 -3.76
C HIS A 25 25.04 10.52 -3.68
N ASP A 26 23.81 10.65 -4.20
CA ASP A 26 22.80 9.60 -4.16
C ASP A 26 22.93 8.69 -5.40
N GLY A 27 22.98 7.38 -5.16
CA GLY A 27 22.96 6.38 -6.23
C GLY A 27 21.64 6.36 -7.02
N PHE A 28 21.71 5.98 -8.29
CA PHE A 28 20.58 5.84 -9.20
C PHE A 28 19.41 5.04 -8.62
N GLU A 29 19.67 3.88 -7.99
CA GLU A 29 18.59 3.02 -7.47
C GLU A 29 17.72 3.71 -6.42
N ARG A 30 18.36 4.48 -5.54
CA ARG A 30 17.67 5.28 -4.53
C ARG A 30 16.86 6.40 -5.19
N LEU A 31 17.47 7.17 -6.08
CA LEU A 31 16.80 8.27 -6.79
C LEU A 31 15.62 7.77 -7.63
N TYR A 32 15.78 6.61 -8.27
CA TYR A 32 14.73 5.98 -9.05
C TYR A 32 13.55 5.52 -8.17
N ALA A 33 13.82 4.88 -7.03
CA ALA A 33 12.74 4.54 -6.10
C ALA A 33 12.09 5.78 -5.47
N GLU A 34 12.86 6.84 -5.20
CA GLU A 34 12.31 8.11 -4.75
C GLU A 34 11.40 8.73 -5.81
N LEU A 35 11.82 8.77 -7.08
CA LEU A 35 11.02 9.25 -8.20
C LEU A 35 9.70 8.46 -8.31
N LEU A 36 9.76 7.13 -8.30
CA LEU A 36 8.56 6.29 -8.36
C LEU A 36 7.66 6.52 -7.15
N THR A 37 8.24 6.68 -5.97
CA THR A 37 7.46 7.00 -4.76
C THR A 37 6.77 8.35 -4.89
N MET A 38 7.47 9.37 -5.40
CA MET A 38 6.89 10.70 -5.61
C MET A 38 5.79 10.68 -6.67
N GLN A 39 5.97 9.95 -7.78
CA GLN A 39 4.94 9.77 -8.80
C GLN A 39 3.71 9.03 -8.24
N GLY A 40 3.92 8.05 -7.37
CA GLY A 40 2.86 7.39 -6.62
C GLY A 40 2.13 8.37 -5.69
N ASP A 41 2.86 9.17 -4.93
CA ASP A 41 2.31 10.20 -4.03
C ASP A 41 1.50 11.26 -4.80
N GLU A 42 1.97 11.64 -6.00
CA GLU A 42 1.24 12.55 -6.88
C GLU A 42 -0.05 11.92 -7.41
N ALA A 43 -0.02 10.65 -7.85
CA ALA A 43 -1.22 9.93 -8.28
C ALA A 43 -2.24 9.77 -7.13
N LEU A 44 -1.76 9.47 -5.92
CA LEU A 44 -2.58 9.38 -4.71
C LEU A 44 -3.21 10.75 -4.36
N THR A 45 -2.40 11.81 -4.43
CA THR A 45 -2.87 13.19 -4.22
C THR A 45 -3.91 13.60 -5.26
N ARG A 46 -3.71 13.26 -6.54
CA ARG A 46 -4.70 13.49 -7.61
C ARG A 46 -6.00 12.75 -7.36
N ALA A 47 -5.95 11.51 -6.85
CA ALA A 47 -7.15 10.78 -6.47
C ALA A 47 -7.96 11.53 -5.41
N PHE A 48 -7.30 11.99 -4.34
CA PHE A 48 -7.98 12.75 -3.28
C PHE A 48 -8.44 14.15 -3.70
N ALA A 49 -7.65 14.82 -4.54
CA ALA A 49 -7.99 16.15 -5.05
C ALA A 49 -9.20 16.09 -5.99
N SER A 50 -9.46 14.94 -6.62
CA SER A 50 -10.57 14.77 -7.56
C SER A 50 -11.91 15.23 -6.97
N ARG A 51 -12.18 15.03 -5.68
CA ARG A 51 -13.42 15.45 -5.00
C ARG A 51 -13.66 16.97 -5.01
N PHE A 52 -12.61 17.77 -5.22
CA PHE A 52 -12.68 19.23 -5.29
C PHE A 52 -12.74 19.75 -6.73
N ASP A 53 -12.72 18.87 -7.72
CA ASP A 53 -12.93 19.23 -9.13
C ASP A 53 -14.42 19.46 -9.42
N LEU A 54 -14.93 20.60 -8.96
CA LEU A 54 -16.32 21.01 -9.10
C LEU A 54 -16.70 21.31 -10.57
N ALA A 55 -15.71 21.59 -11.41
CA ALA A 55 -15.89 21.86 -12.84
C ALA A 55 -15.92 20.58 -13.69
N GLY A 56 -15.63 19.41 -13.08
CA GLY A 56 -15.62 18.12 -13.78
C GLY A 56 -14.56 18.02 -14.87
N LEU A 57 -13.46 18.76 -14.74
CA LEU A 57 -12.41 18.84 -15.76
C LEU A 57 -11.67 17.51 -15.91
N ASN A 58 -11.57 16.74 -14.83
CA ASN A 58 -10.93 15.44 -14.78
C ASN A 58 -11.98 14.33 -14.75
N ALA A 59 -12.22 13.75 -15.92
CA ALA A 59 -13.06 12.57 -16.10
C ALA A 59 -12.25 11.46 -16.76
N ALA A 60 -12.48 10.21 -16.33
CA ALA A 60 -11.85 9.07 -16.97
C ALA A 60 -12.71 7.82 -16.87
N ALA A 61 -12.57 6.96 -17.88
CA ALA A 61 -12.99 5.59 -17.77
C ALA A 61 -12.00 4.80 -16.90
N PHE A 62 -12.55 3.95 -16.03
CA PHE A 62 -11.82 2.96 -15.25
C PHE A 62 -12.38 1.58 -15.61
N PRO A 63 -11.63 0.76 -16.37
CA PRO A 63 -12.08 -0.57 -16.79
C PRO A 63 -11.90 -1.59 -15.64
N GLY A 64 -12.60 -1.40 -14.53
CA GLY A 64 -12.43 -2.22 -13.33
C GLY A 64 -12.72 -3.70 -13.56
N ALA A 65 -13.61 -4.03 -14.51
CA ALA A 65 -13.91 -5.43 -14.87
C ALA A 65 -12.70 -6.17 -15.46
N GLN A 66 -11.72 -5.45 -16.00
CA GLN A 66 -10.49 -6.03 -16.54
C GLN A 66 -9.40 -6.21 -15.46
N LEU A 67 -9.52 -5.49 -14.34
CA LEU A 67 -8.51 -5.45 -13.29
C LEU A 67 -8.84 -6.38 -12.11
N GLU A 68 -10.12 -6.67 -11.86
CA GLU A 68 -10.56 -7.48 -10.73
C GLU A 68 -11.64 -8.50 -11.16
N ALA A 69 -11.60 -9.70 -10.57
CA ALA A 69 -12.50 -10.82 -10.94
C ALA A 69 -14.01 -10.55 -10.75
N SER A 70 -14.36 -9.58 -9.90
CA SER A 70 -15.73 -9.06 -9.73
C SER A 70 -15.77 -7.54 -9.89
N GLY A 71 -14.86 -7.01 -10.70
CA GLY A 71 -14.74 -5.59 -10.98
C GLY A 71 -15.91 -5.07 -11.81
N PHE A 72 -16.01 -3.75 -11.86
CA PHE A 72 -17.03 -3.05 -12.63
C PHE A 72 -16.42 -1.79 -13.23
N ASP A 73 -16.94 -1.39 -14.37
CA ASP A 73 -16.43 -0.23 -15.07
C ASP A 73 -17.06 1.05 -14.51
N LEU A 74 -16.23 2.07 -14.39
CA LEU A 74 -16.64 3.40 -13.94
C LEU A 74 -16.27 4.43 -14.99
N ALA A 75 -17.04 5.52 -15.03
CA ALA A 75 -16.75 6.69 -15.85
C ALA A 75 -16.80 7.96 -15.01
N GLY A 76 -16.39 9.08 -15.62
CA GLY A 76 -16.43 10.38 -14.97
C GLY A 76 -15.40 10.52 -13.84
N GLN A 77 -15.78 11.25 -12.81
CA GLN A 77 -14.92 11.56 -11.66
C GLN A 77 -14.61 10.32 -10.81
N ALA A 78 -15.60 9.43 -10.62
CA ALA A 78 -15.42 8.18 -9.89
C ALA A 78 -14.43 7.23 -10.59
N GLY A 79 -14.49 7.17 -11.92
CA GLY A 79 -13.50 6.44 -12.72
C GLY A 79 -12.11 7.08 -12.65
N TYR A 80 -12.03 8.41 -12.70
CA TYR A 80 -10.77 9.14 -12.53
C TYR A 80 -10.11 8.88 -11.17
N GLU A 81 -10.90 8.88 -10.08
CA GLU A 81 -10.42 8.61 -8.73
C GLU A 81 -9.84 7.19 -8.62
N LEU A 82 -10.60 6.16 -9.00
CA LEU A 82 -10.11 4.78 -8.94
C LEU A 82 -8.90 4.55 -9.85
N ARG A 83 -8.91 5.08 -11.07
CA ARG A 83 -7.76 4.99 -11.98
C ARG A 83 -6.51 5.58 -11.35
N SER A 84 -6.62 6.74 -10.70
CA SER A 84 -5.49 7.41 -10.04
C SER A 84 -4.98 6.62 -8.83
N LEU A 85 -5.88 6.01 -8.04
CA LEU A 85 -5.48 5.13 -6.93
C LEU A 85 -4.75 3.86 -7.40
N TYR A 86 -5.25 3.21 -8.46
CA TYR A 86 -4.58 2.05 -9.05
C TYR A 86 -3.21 2.44 -9.64
N GLN A 87 -3.12 3.60 -10.31
CA GLN A 87 -1.85 4.14 -10.78
C GLN A 87 -0.87 4.33 -9.61
N ALA A 88 -1.31 4.91 -8.48
CA ALA A 88 -0.47 5.08 -7.30
C ALA A 88 0.05 3.72 -6.79
N ALA A 89 -0.85 2.76 -6.56
CA ALA A 89 -0.51 1.43 -6.07
C ALA A 89 0.49 0.71 -6.99
N GLN A 90 0.29 0.79 -8.31
CA GLN A 90 1.20 0.21 -9.31
C GLN A 90 2.55 0.90 -9.32
N THR A 91 2.59 2.24 -9.20
CA THR A 91 3.85 2.98 -9.22
C THR A 91 4.71 2.64 -7.99
N TYR A 92 4.09 2.52 -6.81
CA TYR A 92 4.81 2.01 -5.63
C TYR A 92 5.27 0.56 -5.82
N GLN A 93 4.46 -0.28 -6.47
CA GLN A 93 4.84 -1.66 -6.78
C GLN A 93 6.09 -1.72 -7.67
N LEU A 94 6.22 -0.86 -8.68
CA LEU A 94 7.40 -0.83 -9.55
C LEU A 94 8.72 -0.61 -8.79
N ALA A 95 8.69 0.20 -7.73
CA ALA A 95 9.88 0.41 -6.88
C ALA A 95 10.27 -0.89 -6.16
N LEU A 96 9.27 -1.63 -5.67
CA LEU A 96 9.46 -2.90 -4.98
C LEU A 96 9.89 -4.01 -5.95
N ASP A 97 9.29 -4.09 -7.12
CA ASP A 97 9.62 -5.08 -8.16
C ASP A 97 11.07 -4.92 -8.61
N ARG A 98 11.50 -3.67 -8.82
CA ARG A 98 12.90 -3.39 -9.15
C ARG A 98 13.84 -3.85 -8.05
N PHE A 99 13.52 -3.58 -6.79
CA PHE A 99 14.29 -4.09 -5.66
C PHE A 99 14.33 -5.64 -5.63
N TYR A 100 13.21 -6.31 -5.81
CA TYR A 100 13.17 -7.77 -5.82
C TYR A 100 13.99 -8.36 -6.97
N ALA A 101 13.94 -7.76 -8.15
CA ALA A 101 14.78 -8.15 -9.29
C ALA A 101 16.27 -7.97 -9.01
N LEU A 102 16.65 -6.90 -8.30
CA LEU A 102 18.05 -6.61 -7.95
C LEU A 102 18.54 -7.32 -6.69
N SER A 103 17.63 -7.86 -5.87
CA SER A 103 17.96 -8.44 -4.57
C SER A 103 19.06 -9.51 -4.61
N PRO A 104 19.12 -10.43 -5.59
CA PRO A 104 20.20 -11.43 -5.64
C PRO A 104 21.57 -10.80 -5.92
N THR A 105 21.60 -9.77 -6.78
CA THR A 105 22.83 -9.05 -7.14
C THR A 105 23.34 -8.20 -5.98
N ILE A 106 22.44 -7.49 -5.29
CA ILE A 106 22.75 -6.78 -4.04
C ILE A 106 23.38 -7.75 -3.05
N TRP A 107 22.84 -8.97 -2.97
CA TRP A 107 23.34 -10.02 -2.10
C TRP A 107 24.75 -10.48 -2.42
N ALA A 108 24.99 -10.84 -3.67
CA ALA A 108 26.31 -11.26 -4.12
C ALA A 108 27.35 -10.15 -3.88
N ALA A 109 26.97 -8.89 -4.09
CA ALA A 109 27.86 -7.74 -3.87
C ALA A 109 28.20 -7.52 -2.39
N LEU A 110 27.23 -7.68 -1.48
CA LEU A 110 27.48 -7.58 -0.03
C LEU A 110 28.39 -8.70 0.49
N GLN A 111 28.23 -9.93 -0.02
CA GLN A 111 29.07 -11.07 0.37
C GLN A 111 30.51 -10.94 -0.14
N ALA A 112 30.72 -10.24 -1.26
CA ALA A 112 32.04 -10.00 -1.82
C ALA A 112 32.92 -9.04 -0.98
N GLY A 113 32.36 -8.42 0.06
CA GLY A 113 33.10 -7.60 1.03
C GLY A 113 33.67 -6.31 0.44
N GLN A 114 34.86 -5.90 0.92
CA GLN A 114 35.46 -4.56 0.67
C GLN A 114 35.83 -4.25 -0.80
N GLY A 115 35.59 -5.17 -1.75
CA GLY A 115 35.71 -4.94 -3.19
C GLY A 115 34.39 -4.73 -3.94
N GLY A 116 33.25 -4.81 -3.23
CA GLY A 116 31.92 -4.65 -3.80
C GLY A 116 31.54 -3.18 -4.05
N PHE A 117 30.86 -2.90 -5.16
CA PHE A 117 30.35 -1.55 -5.48
C PHE A 117 29.08 -1.19 -4.69
N ILE A 118 28.45 -2.17 -4.02
CA ILE A 118 27.29 -1.96 -3.14
C ILE A 118 27.76 -2.07 -1.69
N THR A 119 27.64 -0.98 -0.95
CA THR A 119 27.99 -0.93 0.47
C THR A 119 26.77 -1.17 1.37
N PRO A 120 26.95 -1.60 2.62
CA PRO A 120 25.83 -1.70 3.56
C PRO A 120 25.10 -0.38 3.79
N ALA A 121 25.83 0.75 3.75
CA ALA A 121 25.25 2.10 3.82
C ALA A 121 24.30 2.36 2.64
N THR A 122 24.71 1.99 1.43
CA THR A 122 23.87 2.08 0.22
C THR A 122 22.56 1.33 0.38
N VAL A 123 22.62 0.09 0.88
CA VAL A 123 21.43 -0.75 1.07
C VAL A 123 20.50 -0.13 2.10
N THR A 124 21.05 0.36 3.22
CA THR A 124 20.26 0.98 4.28
C THR A 124 19.53 2.23 3.79
N TRP A 125 20.20 3.09 3.01
CA TRP A 125 19.62 4.31 2.45
C TRP A 125 18.57 4.05 1.37
N TYR A 126 18.82 3.07 0.50
CA TYR A 126 17.84 2.64 -0.51
C TYR A 126 16.59 2.06 0.14
N PHE A 127 16.78 1.27 1.21
CA PHE A 127 15.72 0.58 1.91
C PHE A 127 14.70 1.50 2.57
N ASP A 128 15.11 2.68 3.08
CA ASP A 128 14.16 3.66 3.62
C ASP A 128 13.12 4.08 2.56
N ARG A 129 13.55 4.26 1.29
CA ARG A 129 12.65 4.57 0.17
C ARG A 129 11.71 3.41 -0.14
N LEU A 130 12.19 2.18 -0.09
CA LEU A 130 11.37 0.98 -0.33
C LEU A 130 10.32 0.76 0.75
N VAL A 131 10.68 0.98 2.02
CA VAL A 131 9.72 0.94 3.14
C VAL A 131 8.64 1.99 2.95
N ARG A 132 9.00 3.21 2.54
CA ARG A 132 8.02 4.25 2.20
C ARG A 132 7.11 3.80 1.06
N ALA A 133 7.65 3.25 -0.02
CA ALA A 133 6.86 2.74 -1.13
C ALA A 133 5.87 1.63 -0.69
N SER A 134 6.33 0.63 0.06
CA SER A 134 5.47 -0.47 0.55
C SER A 134 4.36 0.03 1.50
N THR A 135 4.68 0.95 2.40
CA THR A 135 3.69 1.53 3.31
C THR A 135 2.65 2.38 2.59
N GLN A 136 3.08 3.24 1.66
CA GLN A 136 2.14 4.04 0.87
C GLN A 136 1.29 3.19 -0.07
N LYS A 137 1.86 2.12 -0.62
CA LYS A 137 1.08 1.13 -1.39
C LYS A 137 -0.01 0.49 -0.55
N THR A 138 0.31 0.10 0.67
CA THR A 138 -0.67 -0.48 1.61
C THR A 138 -1.82 0.50 1.88
N ARG A 139 -1.50 1.79 2.05
CA ARG A 139 -2.50 2.86 2.22
C ARG A 139 -3.34 3.08 0.97
N ALA A 140 -2.72 3.12 -0.21
CA ALA A 140 -3.45 3.24 -1.47
C ALA A 140 -4.45 2.08 -1.65
N TRP A 141 -4.07 0.85 -1.28
CA TRP A 141 -4.99 -0.28 -1.29
C TRP A 141 -6.11 -0.18 -0.25
N ALA A 142 -5.85 0.39 0.93
CA ALA A 142 -6.89 0.65 1.91
C ALA A 142 -7.95 1.62 1.37
N GLU A 143 -7.51 2.68 0.67
CA GLU A 143 -8.41 3.63 0.00
C GLU A 143 -9.21 2.94 -1.12
N ILE A 144 -8.57 2.13 -1.97
CA ILE A 144 -9.27 1.37 -3.01
C ILE A 144 -10.38 0.49 -2.41
N ALA A 145 -10.07 -0.23 -1.32
CA ALA A 145 -11.05 -1.06 -0.64
C ALA A 145 -12.23 -0.24 -0.07
N GLN A 146 -11.96 0.92 0.54
CA GLN A 146 -13.02 1.82 1.01
C GLN A 146 -13.90 2.32 -0.14
N ARG A 147 -13.32 2.63 -1.32
CA ARG A 147 -14.11 3.05 -2.48
C ARG A 147 -15.00 1.92 -2.98
N TYR A 148 -14.50 0.70 -3.09
CA TYR A 148 -15.33 -0.44 -3.44
C TYR A 148 -16.49 -0.66 -2.46
N GLN A 149 -16.26 -0.46 -1.16
CA GLN A 149 -17.33 -0.50 -0.16
C GLN A 149 -18.40 0.58 -0.43
N ARG A 150 -17.98 1.82 -0.71
CA ARG A 150 -18.90 2.94 -1.02
C ARG A 150 -19.71 2.71 -2.30
N PHE A 151 -19.17 1.97 -3.27
CA PHE A 151 -19.89 1.53 -4.46
C PHE A 151 -20.78 0.31 -4.24
N ASN A 152 -21.05 -0.07 -2.98
CA ASN A 152 -21.84 -1.23 -2.60
C ASN A 152 -21.27 -2.54 -3.17
N ARG A 153 -19.93 -2.68 -3.19
CA ARG A 153 -19.21 -3.89 -3.59
C ARG A 153 -18.40 -4.47 -2.42
N PRO A 154 -19.04 -4.95 -1.34
CA PRO A 154 -18.36 -5.41 -0.13
C PRO A 154 -17.46 -6.62 -0.38
N GLU A 155 -17.87 -7.59 -1.20
CA GLU A 155 -17.04 -8.76 -1.50
C GLU A 155 -15.77 -8.38 -2.26
N LEU A 156 -15.89 -7.47 -3.24
CA LEU A 156 -14.74 -6.94 -3.97
C LEU A 156 -13.79 -6.19 -3.04
N ALA A 157 -14.34 -5.32 -2.18
CA ALA A 157 -13.57 -4.58 -1.18
C ALA A 157 -12.78 -5.54 -0.25
N ARG A 158 -13.42 -6.61 0.23
CA ARG A 158 -12.77 -7.61 1.09
C ARG A 158 -11.68 -8.38 0.37
N SER A 159 -11.94 -8.81 -0.87
CA SER A 159 -10.96 -9.53 -1.69
C SER A 159 -9.69 -8.70 -1.89
N VAL A 160 -9.87 -7.44 -2.29
CA VAL A 160 -8.75 -6.50 -2.51
C VAL A 160 -8.00 -6.19 -1.22
N ALA A 161 -8.72 -5.89 -0.13
CA ALA A 161 -8.09 -5.60 1.16
C ALA A 161 -7.32 -6.81 1.71
N ARG A 162 -7.86 -8.03 1.58
CA ARG A 162 -7.18 -9.27 2.00
C ARG A 162 -5.90 -9.48 1.20
N ARG A 163 -5.98 -9.40 -0.14
CA ARG A 163 -4.82 -9.53 -1.02
C ARG A 163 -3.74 -8.50 -0.67
N ALA A 164 -4.13 -7.25 -0.48
CA ALA A 164 -3.22 -6.17 -0.13
C ALA A 164 -2.57 -6.37 1.25
N TYR A 165 -3.33 -6.85 2.24
CA TYR A 165 -2.79 -7.12 3.58
C TYR A 165 -1.76 -8.25 3.52
N THR A 166 -2.06 -9.35 2.83
CA THR A 166 -1.12 -10.45 2.65
C THR A 166 0.14 -9.99 1.93
N ALA A 167 0.01 -9.22 0.85
CA ALA A 167 1.15 -8.68 0.11
C ALA A 167 2.02 -7.76 0.97
N GLY A 168 1.42 -6.76 1.62
CA GLY A 168 2.15 -5.81 2.50
C GLY A 168 2.81 -6.50 3.70
N TYR A 169 2.18 -7.53 4.26
CA TYR A 169 2.80 -8.34 5.31
C TYR A 169 4.02 -9.09 4.80
N LEU A 170 3.92 -9.79 3.66
CA LEU A 170 5.04 -10.51 3.06
C LEU A 170 6.19 -9.55 2.70
N GLU A 171 5.89 -8.37 2.14
CA GLU A 171 6.88 -7.34 1.86
C GLU A 171 7.63 -6.93 3.13
N SER A 172 6.92 -6.65 4.22
CA SER A 172 7.54 -6.26 5.49
C SER A 172 8.46 -7.34 6.07
N VAL A 173 8.12 -8.61 5.87
CA VAL A 173 8.92 -9.77 6.30
C VAL A 173 10.17 -9.91 5.44
N VAL A 174 10.03 -9.83 4.11
CA VAL A 174 11.16 -9.90 3.17
C VAL A 174 12.15 -8.77 3.46
N MET A 175 11.62 -7.57 3.63
CA MET A 175 12.37 -6.37 3.99
C MET A 175 13.12 -6.55 5.33
N ALA A 176 12.44 -6.99 6.39
CA ALA A 176 13.08 -7.27 7.67
C ALA A 176 14.22 -8.29 7.56
N ARG A 177 13.95 -9.39 6.84
CA ARG A 177 14.94 -10.46 6.65
C ARG A 177 16.18 -9.95 5.95
N MET A 178 16.02 -9.13 4.91
CA MET A 178 17.15 -8.53 4.20
C MET A 178 17.97 -7.62 5.13
N MET A 179 17.33 -6.77 5.92
CA MET A 179 18.03 -5.90 6.86
C MET A 179 18.78 -6.66 7.95
N LEU A 180 18.20 -7.75 8.47
CA LEU A 180 18.89 -8.61 9.45
C LEU A 180 20.18 -9.19 8.88
N GLN A 181 20.15 -9.62 7.63
CA GLN A 181 21.36 -10.16 7.02
C GLN A 181 22.38 -9.07 6.65
N VAL A 182 21.94 -7.83 6.40
CA VAL A 182 22.87 -6.68 6.29
C VAL A 182 23.61 -6.51 7.62
N VAL A 183 22.92 -6.57 8.77
CA VAL A 183 23.54 -6.47 10.11
C VAL A 183 24.66 -7.49 10.32
N ASP A 184 24.54 -8.69 9.76
CA ASP A 184 25.54 -9.76 9.89
C ASP A 184 26.84 -9.44 9.15
N VAL A 185 26.78 -8.67 8.05
CA VAL A 185 27.93 -8.32 7.21
C VAL A 185 28.56 -6.96 7.53
N VAL A 186 27.90 -6.10 8.31
CA VAL A 186 28.45 -4.78 8.69
C VAL A 186 29.34 -4.87 9.94
N ALA A 187 30.29 -3.95 10.03
CA ALA A 187 31.08 -3.66 11.22
C ALA A 187 30.20 -3.50 12.47
N VAL A 188 30.72 -3.93 13.62
CA VAL A 188 29.99 -3.97 14.90
C VAL A 188 29.46 -2.59 15.29
N GLU A 189 30.20 -1.53 14.97
CA GLU A 189 29.89 -0.14 15.28
C GLU A 189 28.58 0.35 14.62
N ASP A 190 28.31 -0.08 13.38
CA ASP A 190 27.14 0.36 12.61
C ASP A 190 25.87 -0.46 12.91
N ARG A 191 26.01 -1.60 13.60
CA ARG A 191 24.89 -2.54 13.85
C ARG A 191 23.75 -1.89 14.62
N ALA A 192 24.06 -1.01 15.58
CA ALA A 192 23.05 -0.32 16.38
C ALA A 192 22.18 0.62 15.52
N GLN A 193 22.80 1.37 14.61
CA GLN A 193 22.10 2.27 13.69
C GLN A 193 21.19 1.49 12.74
N ILE A 194 21.68 0.41 12.15
CA ILE A 194 20.92 -0.41 11.21
C ILE A 194 19.72 -1.07 11.90
N ARG A 195 19.87 -1.53 13.15
CA ARG A 195 18.76 -2.05 13.96
C ARG A 195 17.70 -0.98 14.23
N ALA A 196 18.09 0.24 14.57
CA ALA A 196 17.15 1.34 14.79
C ALA A 196 16.34 1.66 13.52
N ILE A 197 16.98 1.68 12.35
CA ILE A 197 16.31 1.89 11.06
C ILE A 197 15.33 0.75 10.75
N MET A 198 15.73 -0.49 11.00
CA MET A 198 14.87 -1.66 10.85
C MET A 198 13.64 -1.58 11.77
N GLU A 199 13.81 -1.23 13.04
CA GLU A 199 12.71 -1.06 14.00
C GLU A 199 11.74 0.05 13.58
N ALA A 200 12.27 1.19 13.14
CA ALA A 200 11.46 2.29 12.62
C ALA A 200 10.68 1.86 11.36
N ALA A 201 11.31 1.13 10.45
CA ALA A 201 10.67 0.60 9.26
C ALA A 201 9.53 -0.38 9.60
N GLN A 202 9.78 -1.31 10.53
CA GLN A 202 8.76 -2.24 11.02
C GLN A 202 7.61 -1.50 11.71
N GLY A 203 7.90 -0.45 12.47
CA GLY A 203 6.89 0.44 13.04
C GLY A 203 5.98 1.04 11.97
N ARG A 204 6.54 1.63 10.91
CA ARG A 204 5.77 2.21 9.80
C ARG A 204 4.90 1.16 9.08
N SER A 205 5.45 -0.01 8.80
CA SER A 205 4.70 -1.11 8.17
C SER A 205 3.57 -1.62 9.06
N ARG A 206 3.79 -1.76 10.37
CA ARG A 206 2.74 -2.14 11.32
C ARG A 206 1.60 -1.14 11.36
N VAL A 207 1.92 0.16 11.34
CA VAL A 207 0.89 1.22 11.30
C VAL A 207 0.05 1.09 10.04
N ALA A 208 0.68 1.02 8.85
CA ALA A 208 -0.03 0.90 7.58
C ALA A 208 -0.89 -0.38 7.49
N LEU A 209 -0.37 -1.52 7.99
CA LEU A 209 -1.12 -2.77 8.04
C LEU A 209 -2.28 -2.72 9.06
N SER A 210 -2.12 -2.01 10.16
CA SER A 210 -3.18 -1.79 11.15
C SER A 210 -4.30 -0.92 10.58
N GLU A 211 -3.97 0.13 9.81
CA GLU A 211 -4.92 0.95 9.07
C GLU A 211 -5.73 0.07 8.09
N LEU A 212 -5.05 -0.73 7.26
CA LEU A 212 -5.71 -1.63 6.31
C LEU A 212 -6.55 -2.71 7.01
N ARG A 213 -6.08 -3.25 8.14
CA ARG A 213 -6.83 -4.21 8.96
C ARG A 213 -8.09 -3.58 9.55
N THR A 214 -8.01 -2.31 9.97
CA THR A 214 -9.16 -1.57 10.49
C THR A 214 -10.22 -1.41 9.39
N VAL A 215 -9.81 -1.02 8.18
CA VAL A 215 -10.68 -0.99 7.01
C VAL A 215 -11.30 -2.38 6.79
N PHE A 216 -10.48 -3.44 6.74
CA PHE A 216 -10.98 -4.80 6.55
C PHE A 216 -11.99 -5.25 7.62
N GLY A 217 -11.76 -4.90 8.89
CA GLY A 217 -12.70 -5.18 9.98
C GLY A 217 -14.05 -4.50 9.78
N GLN A 218 -14.05 -3.23 9.38
CA GLN A 218 -15.27 -2.48 9.05
C GLN A 218 -16.02 -3.10 7.85
N LEU A 219 -15.32 -3.71 6.89
CA LEU A 219 -15.96 -4.42 5.78
C LEU A 219 -16.62 -5.74 6.23
N SER A 220 -16.13 -6.37 7.30
CA SER A 220 -16.67 -7.60 7.86
C SER A 220 -17.97 -7.37 8.63
N GLU A 221 -18.13 -6.20 9.23
CA GLU A 221 -19.33 -5.77 9.96
C GLU A 221 -20.43 -5.26 9.01
N ALA A 222 -20.67 -5.96 7.90
CA ALA A 222 -21.78 -5.70 6.99
C ALA A 222 -23.12 -6.11 7.64
N ARG A 223 -23.46 -5.43 8.73
CA ARG A 223 -24.85 -5.12 9.04
C ARG A 223 -25.29 -4.09 8.02
N THR A 224 -26.46 -4.29 7.41
CA THR A 224 -27.16 -3.25 6.65
C THR A 224 -27.31 -1.99 7.51
N VAL A 225 -27.72 -0.85 6.91
CA VAL A 225 -28.01 0.41 7.66
C VAL A 225 -28.90 0.17 8.90
N PHE A 226 -29.66 -0.93 8.93
CA PHE A 226 -30.56 -1.34 10.01
C PHE A 226 -30.00 -2.41 10.96
N GLY A 227 -28.73 -2.78 10.88
CA GLY A 227 -28.18 -3.79 11.78
C GLY A 227 -28.37 -5.24 11.32
N LEU A 228 -28.94 -5.47 10.13
CA LEU A 228 -29.47 -6.77 9.70
C LEU A 228 -28.53 -7.48 8.73
N ALA A 229 -28.52 -8.81 8.77
CA ALA A 229 -27.80 -9.64 7.82
C ALA A 229 -28.33 -9.44 6.38
N PRO A 230 -27.50 -9.64 5.33
CA PRO A 230 -27.89 -9.40 3.93
C PRO A 230 -29.14 -10.16 3.45
N ASP A 231 -29.44 -11.26 4.13
CA ASP A 231 -30.50 -12.25 3.89
C ASP A 231 -31.68 -12.11 4.87
N TYR A 232 -31.65 -11.12 5.76
CA TYR A 232 -32.71 -10.89 6.73
C TYR A 232 -33.77 -9.92 6.19
N VAL A 233 -34.96 -10.45 5.91
CA VAL A 233 -36.16 -9.65 5.65
C VAL A 233 -36.86 -9.39 6.99
N PRO A 234 -37.04 -8.12 7.42
CA PRO A 234 -37.79 -7.82 8.64
C PRO A 234 -39.26 -8.12 8.40
N MET A 235 -39.68 -9.35 8.72
CA MET A 235 -41.09 -9.67 8.85
C MET A 235 -41.62 -8.92 10.08
N PRO A 236 -42.78 -8.24 10.00
CA PRO A 236 -43.43 -7.70 11.18
C PRO A 236 -43.60 -8.84 12.19
N ALA A 237 -43.15 -8.63 13.43
CA ALA A 237 -43.31 -9.61 14.49
C ALA A 237 -44.81 -9.90 14.66
N LEU A 238 -45.21 -11.11 14.29
CA LEU A 238 -46.57 -11.59 14.52
C LEU A 238 -46.69 -11.81 16.02
N ASP A 239 -47.66 -11.16 16.64
CA ASP A 239 -47.86 -11.25 18.07
C ASP A 239 -48.31 -12.68 18.41
N GLY A 240 -47.50 -13.45 19.13
CA GLY A 240 -47.74 -14.87 19.39
C GLY A 240 -49.02 -15.16 20.19
N ALA A 241 -49.66 -14.12 20.72
CA ALA A 241 -50.93 -14.18 21.42
C ALA A 241 -52.16 -14.07 20.50
N ASP A 242 -52.00 -13.68 19.23
CA ASP A 242 -53.10 -13.40 18.31
C ASP A 242 -53.10 -14.36 17.11
N PHE A 243 -53.83 -15.47 17.23
CA PHE A 243 -53.97 -16.53 16.20
C PHE A 243 -54.56 -16.03 14.86
N ARG A 244 -55.04 -14.78 14.79
CA ARG A 244 -55.53 -14.15 13.55
C ARG A 244 -54.42 -13.57 12.68
N GLN A 245 -53.18 -13.55 13.18
CA GLN A 245 -52.00 -13.04 12.47
C GLN A 245 -51.17 -14.19 11.87
N SER A 246 -51.80 -15.22 11.30
CA SER A 246 -51.11 -16.38 10.75
C SER A 246 -50.35 -16.09 9.44
N ASN A 247 -50.53 -14.91 8.84
CA ASN A 247 -49.85 -14.51 7.61
C ASN A 247 -49.43 -13.03 7.64
N ALA A 248 -48.12 -12.78 7.56
CA ALA A 248 -47.54 -11.44 7.56
C ALA A 248 -48.02 -10.56 6.39
N PHE A 249 -48.43 -11.17 5.27
CA PHE A 249 -48.96 -10.45 4.11
C PHE A 249 -50.33 -9.81 4.41
N GLU A 250 -51.22 -10.52 5.11
CA GLU A 250 -52.55 -10.00 5.47
C GLU A 250 -52.48 -8.90 6.54
N ALA A 251 -51.48 -8.97 7.44
CA ALA A 251 -51.28 -7.96 8.47
C ALA A 251 -50.84 -6.60 7.90
N VAL A 252 -50.06 -6.59 6.81
CA VAL A 252 -49.64 -5.37 6.11
C VAL A 252 -50.80 -4.76 5.31
N LEU A 253 -51.59 -5.59 4.62
CA LEU A 253 -52.77 -5.15 3.87
C LEU A 253 -53.88 -4.52 4.74
N ARG A 254 -53.99 -4.90 6.02
CA ARG A 254 -54.93 -4.26 6.97
C ARG A 254 -54.45 -2.91 7.52
N ARG A 255 -53.17 -2.57 7.34
CA ARG A 255 -52.58 -1.31 7.85
C ARG A 255 -52.36 -0.27 6.76
N ALA A 256 -52.63 -0.60 5.50
CA ALA A 256 -52.73 0.33 4.37
C ALA A 256 -54.18 0.82 4.22
#